data_AF-A0A9X6R4L1-F1
#
_entry.id   AF-A0A9X6R4L1-F1
#
_cell.length_a   1.000
_cell.length_b   1.000
_cell.length_c   1.000
_cell.angle_alpha   90.00
_cell.angle_beta   90.00
_cell.angle_gamma   90.00
#
_symmetry.space_group_name_H-M   'P 1'
#
loop_
_entity.id
_entity.type
_entity.pdbx_description
1 polymer ?
#
loop_
_entity_poly.entity_id
_entity_poly.type
_entity_poly.pdbx_seq_one_letter_code
_entity_poly.pdbx_strand_id
1 'polypeptide(L)'
;MKKQVTFYLEPITVLVDVKEQHSKEQLLKEAKEQFVKDMIEAGGPEKFKYSTAEEDCMTLDQLHVGQIVGTSKGRGVVLKINKVKVNVKIENLDGVYSIHPSGLKKLTGKKAKSIWETKYPPRYVELMGYQEGDTAFVLYKGKVIDVVVTSVPRSPKGKYKFQIVNGTSYFEITESKLKSIFQTRKTAEEKLNNK
;
A
#
# COMPACT_ATOMS: atom_id res chain seq x y z
N MET A 1 24.62 -11.06 12.34
CA MET A 1 23.93 -10.12 11.42
C MET A 1 23.11 -10.91 10.42
N LYS A 2 21.86 -10.53 10.14
CA LYS A 2 20.97 -11.20 9.18
C LYS A 2 20.55 -10.20 8.10
N LYS A 3 20.43 -10.62 6.84
CA LYS A 3 19.99 -9.79 5.71
C LYS A 3 18.76 -10.43 5.07
N GLN A 4 17.79 -9.61 4.67
CA GLN A 4 16.62 -10.07 3.96
C GLN A 4 16.90 -10.12 2.45
N VAL A 5 16.57 -11.26 1.84
CA VAL A 5 16.63 -11.48 0.40
C VAL A 5 15.25 -11.98 -0.03
N THR A 6 14.65 -11.31 -1.02
CA THR A 6 13.36 -11.69 -1.59
C THR A 6 13.57 -12.10 -3.04
N PHE A 7 13.09 -13.30 -3.40
CA PHE A 7 13.20 -13.86 -4.74
C PHE A 7 11.87 -13.69 -5.49
N TYR A 8 11.94 -13.13 -6.69
CA TYR A 8 10.81 -13.08 -7.63
C TYR A 8 11.07 -14.09 -8.74
N LEU A 9 10.36 -15.23 -8.71
CA LEU A 9 10.48 -16.27 -9.71
C LEU A 9 9.39 -16.06 -10.78
N GLU A 10 9.81 -15.75 -12.01
CA GLU A 10 8.92 -15.84 -13.18
C GLU A 10 8.57 -17.32 -13.44
N PRO A 11 7.45 -17.64 -14.11
CA PRO A 11 7.06 -19.03 -14.39
C PRO A 11 8.19 -19.77 -15.09
N ILE A 12 8.64 -20.87 -14.48
CA ILE A 12 9.72 -21.67 -15.03
C ILE A 12 9.08 -22.68 -15.99
N THR A 13 9.42 -22.55 -17.26
CA THR A 13 8.98 -23.47 -18.32
C THR A 13 10.15 -24.37 -18.65
N VAL A 14 9.93 -25.68 -18.56
CA VAL A 14 10.94 -26.68 -18.86
C VAL A 14 10.47 -27.46 -20.09
N LEU A 15 11.35 -27.59 -21.07
CA LEU A 15 11.10 -28.40 -22.25
C LEU A 15 11.50 -29.84 -21.95
N VAL A 16 10.53 -30.75 -22.07
CA VAL A 16 10.75 -32.19 -21.87
C VAL A 16 10.65 -32.85 -23.24
N ASP A 17 11.71 -33.56 -23.64
CA ASP A 17 11.71 -34.35 -24.89
C ASP A 17 10.96 -35.66 -24.67
N VAL A 18 9.75 -35.73 -25.24
CA VAL A 18 8.84 -36.85 -25.09
C VAL A 18 8.85 -37.68 -26.37
N LYS A 19 9.35 -38.92 -26.29
CA LYS A 19 9.48 -39.82 -27.45
C LYS A 19 8.26 -40.71 -27.70
N GLU A 20 7.40 -40.91 -26.69
CA GLU A 20 6.17 -41.71 -26.75
C GLU A 20 5.01 -41.05 -25.98
N GLN A 21 3.78 -41.59 -26.02
CA GLN A 21 2.67 -41.05 -25.23
C GLN A 21 2.93 -41.27 -23.72
N HIS A 22 3.39 -40.23 -23.04
CA HIS A 22 3.58 -40.24 -21.60
C HIS A 22 2.28 -39.92 -20.86
N SER A 23 2.05 -40.59 -19.73
CA SER A 23 1.00 -40.21 -18.79
C SER A 23 1.34 -38.86 -18.13
N LYS A 24 0.33 -38.16 -17.60
CA LYS A 24 0.55 -36.88 -16.88
C LYS A 24 1.56 -37.01 -15.72
N GLU A 25 1.62 -38.17 -15.08
CA GLU A 25 2.52 -38.44 -13.96
C GLU A 25 3.96 -38.64 -14.42
N GLN A 26 4.15 -39.29 -15.56
CA GLN A 26 5.47 -39.47 -16.19
C GLN A 26 6.03 -38.12 -16.68
N LEU A 27 5.21 -37.32 -17.36
CA LEU A 27 5.58 -35.96 -17.79
C LEU A 27 5.99 -35.06 -16.61
N LEU A 28 5.26 -35.14 -15.49
CA LEU A 28 5.57 -34.35 -14.31
C LEU A 28 6.89 -34.77 -13.67
N LYS A 29 7.20 -36.06 -13.67
CA LYS A 29 8.46 -36.59 -13.15
C LYS A 29 9.64 -36.12 -13.99
N GLU A 30 9.55 -36.27 -15.31
CA GLU A 30 10.58 -35.85 -16.26
C GLU A 30 10.78 -34.33 -16.25
N ALA A 31 9.69 -33.55 -16.16
CA ALA A 31 9.78 -32.09 -16.04
C ALA A 31 10.51 -31.65 -14.77
N LYS A 32 10.32 -32.35 -13.64
CA LYS A 32 11.04 -32.07 -12.38
C LYS A 32 12.52 -32.43 -12.48
N GLU A 33 12.85 -33.55 -13.11
CA GLU A 33 14.24 -33.98 -13.31
C GLU A 33 14.98 -33.03 -14.26
N GLN A 34 14.34 -32.64 -15.36
CA GLN A 34 14.88 -31.68 -16.30
C GLN A 34 15.03 -30.28 -15.67
N PHE A 35 14.05 -29.85 -14.86
CA PHE A 35 14.16 -28.61 -14.08
C PHE A 35 15.41 -28.59 -13.19
N VAL A 36 15.65 -29.66 -12.42
CA VAL A 36 16.81 -29.74 -11.52
C VAL A 36 18.11 -29.72 -12.31
N LYS A 37 18.15 -30.40 -13.47
CA LYS A 37 19.30 -30.42 -14.35
C LYS A 37 19.61 -29.02 -14.91
N ASP A 38 18.61 -28.35 -15.47
CA ASP A 38 18.73 -26.99 -16.01
C ASP A 38 19.18 -26.00 -14.93
N MET A 39 18.66 -26.14 -13.70
CA MET A 39 19.05 -25.32 -12.55
C MET A 39 20.51 -25.49 -12.14
N ILE A 40 21.03 -26.72 -12.18
CA ILE A 40 22.42 -27.03 -11.81
C ILE A 40 23.37 -26.57 -12.92
N GLU A 41 23.03 -26.85 -14.18
CA GLU A 41 23.87 -26.53 -15.34
C GLU A 41 23.92 -25.01 -15.61
N ALA A 42 22.81 -24.29 -15.44
CA ALA A 42 22.76 -22.84 -15.63
C ALA A 42 23.24 -22.02 -14.41
N GLY A 43 23.51 -22.67 -13.26
CA GLY A 43 23.80 -21.96 -12.00
C GLY A 43 22.59 -21.22 -11.41
N GLY A 44 21.38 -21.66 -11.75
CA GLY A 44 20.10 -21.04 -11.40
C GLY A 44 19.41 -20.33 -12.58
N PRO A 45 18.14 -19.86 -12.44
CA PRO A 45 17.42 -19.22 -13.53
C PRO A 45 18.11 -17.96 -14.04
N GLU A 46 18.21 -17.84 -15.37
CA GLU A 46 18.79 -16.69 -16.09
C GLU A 46 18.23 -15.33 -15.64
N LYS A 47 17.00 -15.28 -15.12
CA LYS A 47 16.32 -14.06 -14.68
C LYS A 47 16.03 -14.09 -13.18
N PHE A 48 17.07 -14.27 -12.37
CA PHE A 48 17.01 -13.92 -10.95
C PHE A 48 16.94 -12.40 -10.76
N LYS A 49 15.72 -11.88 -10.58
CA LYS A 49 15.54 -10.53 -10.03
C LYS A 49 15.53 -10.66 -8.51
N TYR A 50 16.62 -10.27 -7.88
CA TYR A 50 16.72 -10.15 -6.43
C TYR A 50 16.82 -8.68 -6.05
N SER A 51 16.26 -8.32 -4.90
CA SER A 51 16.49 -7.01 -4.30
C SER A 51 16.96 -7.20 -2.88
N THR A 52 18.08 -6.56 -2.53
CA THR A 52 18.55 -6.45 -1.15
C THR A 52 18.01 -5.16 -0.56
N ALA A 53 17.40 -5.24 0.62
CA ALA A 53 16.86 -4.09 1.35
C ALA A 53 17.45 -4.04 2.77
N GLU A 54 17.47 -2.86 3.38
CA GLU A 54 17.86 -2.69 4.78
C GLU A 54 16.82 -3.35 5.72
N GLU A 55 17.22 -3.65 6.96
CA GLU A 55 16.39 -4.39 7.94
C GLU A 55 15.05 -3.68 8.28
N ASP A 56 15.01 -2.35 8.13
CA ASP A 56 13.83 -1.53 8.45
C ASP A 56 12.84 -1.36 7.28
N CYS A 57 13.09 -2.04 6.14
CA CYS A 57 12.24 -1.96 4.97
C CYS A 57 10.93 -2.74 5.14
N MET A 58 9.85 -2.26 4.54
CA MET A 58 8.52 -2.87 4.68
C MET A 58 8.29 -3.96 3.63
N THR A 59 7.47 -4.97 3.96
CA THR A 59 6.93 -5.96 3.01
C THR A 59 5.48 -5.65 2.64
N LEU A 60 4.96 -6.26 1.56
CA LEU A 60 3.56 -6.09 1.15
C LEU A 60 2.57 -6.52 2.25
N ASP A 61 2.88 -7.60 2.96
CA ASP A 61 2.01 -8.13 4.02
C ASP A 61 1.95 -7.25 5.27
N GLN A 62 2.96 -6.38 5.45
CA GLN A 62 3.01 -5.41 6.55
C GLN A 62 2.27 -4.11 6.22
N LEU A 63 1.86 -3.94 4.96
CA LEU A 63 1.26 -2.71 4.46
C LEU A 63 -0.26 -2.75 4.52
N HIS A 64 -0.88 -1.65 4.92
CA HIS A 64 -2.31 -1.41 4.75
C HIS A 64 -2.60 0.01 4.25
N VAL A 65 -3.74 0.20 3.61
CA VAL A 65 -4.19 1.53 3.18
C VAL A 65 -4.40 2.43 4.40
N GLY A 66 -3.96 3.68 4.32
CA GLY A 66 -3.94 4.62 5.45
C GLY A 66 -2.65 4.61 6.26
N GLN A 67 -1.80 3.59 6.12
CA GLN A 67 -0.58 3.50 6.91
C GLN A 67 0.42 4.63 6.60
N ILE A 68 0.99 5.23 7.65
CA ILE A 68 2.08 6.20 7.54
C ILE A 68 3.41 5.46 7.43
N VAL A 69 4.17 5.74 6.37
CA VAL A 69 5.45 5.09 6.03
C VAL A 69 6.54 6.12 5.75
N GLY A 70 7.79 5.72 5.97
CA GLY A 70 8.96 6.51 5.59
C GLY A 70 9.38 6.21 4.15
N THR A 71 9.85 7.22 3.43
CA THR A 71 10.42 7.10 2.09
C THR A 71 11.74 7.87 2.02
N SER A 72 12.52 7.69 0.97
CA SER A 72 13.72 8.50 0.72
C SER A 72 13.45 10.00 0.55
N LYS A 73 12.20 10.37 0.22
CA LYS A 73 11.77 11.76 0.03
C LYS A 73 11.00 12.35 1.22
N GLY A 74 10.85 11.59 2.31
CA GLY A 74 10.10 12.01 3.49
C GLY A 74 8.99 11.05 3.88
N ARG A 75 8.08 11.51 4.74
CA ARG A 75 6.92 10.74 5.20
C ARG A 75 5.83 10.68 4.12
N GLY A 76 5.10 9.59 4.08
CA GLY A 76 3.92 9.50 3.23
C GLY A 76 2.88 8.53 3.76
N VAL A 77 1.68 8.64 3.18
CA VAL A 77 0.51 7.82 3.53
C VAL A 77 0.22 6.85 2.39
N VAL A 78 0.05 5.57 2.72
CA VAL A 78 -0.29 4.52 1.76
C VAL A 78 -1.72 4.71 1.26
N LEU A 79 -1.89 4.86 -0.05
CA LEU A 79 -3.21 5.01 -0.68
C LEU A 79 -3.70 3.73 -1.34
N LYS A 80 -2.79 2.93 -1.91
CA LYS A 80 -3.11 1.70 -2.63
C LYS A 80 -1.94 0.74 -2.54
N ILE A 81 -2.25 -0.54 -2.36
CA ILE A 81 -1.28 -1.63 -2.45
C ILE A 81 -1.62 -2.45 -3.69
N ASN A 82 -0.68 -2.56 -4.62
CA ASN A 82 -0.76 -3.45 -5.78
C ASN A 82 0.11 -4.69 -5.54
N LYS A 83 0.10 -5.65 -6.47
CA LYS A 83 0.87 -6.90 -6.37
C LYS A 83 2.37 -6.74 -6.10
N VAL A 84 2.99 -5.64 -6.53
CA VAL A 84 4.44 -5.40 -6.43
C VAL A 84 4.81 -3.97 -6.04
N LYS A 85 3.86 -3.04 -6.04
CA LYS A 85 4.10 -1.62 -5.78
C LYS A 85 3.02 -1.01 -4.92
N VAL A 86 3.39 0.02 -4.20
CA VAL A 86 2.54 0.74 -3.26
C VAL A 86 2.45 2.18 -3.74
N ASN A 87 1.23 2.70 -3.87
CA ASN A 87 1.03 4.11 -4.16
C ASN A 87 0.97 4.88 -2.85
N VAL A 88 1.84 5.88 -2.71
CA VAL A 88 2.02 6.66 -1.50
C VAL A 88 1.87 8.14 -1.82
N LYS A 89 1.12 8.87 -0.99
CA LYS A 89 1.12 10.33 -0.99
C LYS A 89 2.21 10.82 -0.04
N ILE A 90 3.25 11.44 -0.57
CA ILE A 90 4.37 11.96 0.22
C ILE A 90 4.03 13.38 0.69
N GLU A 91 4.29 13.67 1.96
CA GLU A 91 4.13 14.98 2.56
C GLU A 91 4.93 16.04 1.79
N ASN A 92 4.32 17.22 1.57
CA ASN A 92 4.93 18.36 0.87
C ASN A 92 5.39 18.08 -0.58
N LEU A 93 5.02 16.95 -1.17
CA LEU A 93 5.22 16.67 -2.59
C LEU A 93 3.90 16.55 -3.31
N ASP A 94 3.83 17.12 -4.50
CA ASP A 94 2.66 16.99 -5.36
C ASP A 94 2.61 15.60 -6.01
N GLY A 95 1.39 15.15 -6.32
CA GLY A 95 1.13 13.85 -6.93
C GLY A 95 1.14 12.65 -5.97
N VAL A 96 1.03 11.47 -6.57
CA VAL A 96 1.04 10.15 -5.92
C VAL A 96 2.21 9.36 -6.49
N TYR A 97 3.02 8.76 -5.63
CA TYR A 97 4.26 8.08 -6.01
C TYR A 97 4.08 6.58 -5.92
N SER A 98 4.45 5.84 -6.96
CA SER A 98 4.44 4.38 -6.96
C SER A 98 5.80 3.84 -6.55
N ILE A 99 5.89 3.27 -5.35
CA ILE A 99 7.14 2.89 -4.68
C ILE A 99 7.12 1.37 -4.43
N HIS A 100 8.27 0.72 -4.63
CA HIS A 100 8.42 -0.68 -4.23
C HIS A 100 8.46 -0.78 -2.69
N PRO A 101 7.87 -1.82 -2.06
CA PRO A 101 7.87 -1.95 -0.59
C PRO A 101 9.26 -1.81 0.06
N SER A 102 10.31 -2.31 -0.60
CA SER A 102 11.69 -2.15 -0.13
C SER A 102 12.17 -0.70 -0.05
N GLY A 103 11.53 0.23 -0.76
CA GLY A 103 11.78 1.67 -0.66
C GLY A 103 10.99 2.36 0.45
N LEU A 104 10.17 1.61 1.21
CA LEU A 104 9.38 2.09 2.33
C LEU A 104 10.01 1.62 3.64
N LYS A 105 10.08 2.51 4.62
CA LYS A 105 10.59 2.24 5.95
C LYS A 105 9.47 2.24 6.98
N LYS A 106 9.53 1.30 7.93
CA LYS A 106 8.63 1.33 9.09
C LYS A 106 8.97 2.54 9.94
N LEU A 107 7.96 3.34 10.28
CA LEU A 107 8.12 4.45 11.21
C LEU A 107 7.73 4.01 12.61
N THR A 108 8.43 4.54 13.62
CA THR A 108 8.17 4.27 15.04
C THR A 108 8.10 5.58 15.83
N GLY A 109 7.47 5.51 17.01
CA GLY A 109 7.35 6.65 17.93
C GLY A 109 6.64 7.85 17.31
N LYS A 110 7.15 9.06 17.57
CA LYS A 110 6.56 10.32 17.07
C LYS A 110 6.49 10.39 15.54
N LYS A 111 7.39 9.70 14.82
CA LYS A 111 7.42 9.73 13.35
C LYS A 111 6.29 8.91 12.72
N ALA A 112 5.73 7.94 13.44
CA ALA A 112 4.59 7.15 12.98
C ALA A 112 3.22 7.82 13.24
N LYS A 113 3.24 8.93 13.99
CA LYS A 113 2.05 9.61 14.50
C LYS A 113 1.68 10.82 13.64
N SER A 114 0.41 11.19 13.58
CA SER A 114 -0.02 12.42 12.89
C SER A 114 0.60 13.67 13.54
N ILE A 115 0.59 14.79 12.81
CA ILE A 115 1.07 16.07 13.35
C ILE A 115 0.30 16.51 14.61
N TRP A 116 -0.95 16.07 14.77
CA TRP A 116 -1.77 16.41 15.95
C TRP A 116 -1.37 15.60 17.16
N GLU A 117 -1.19 14.30 17.00
CA GLU A 117 -0.72 13.39 18.07
C GLU A 117 0.67 13.76 18.60
N THR A 118 1.46 14.51 17.82
CA THR A 118 2.81 14.93 18.19
C THR A 118 2.90 16.35 18.72
N LYS A 119 2.03 17.26 18.27
CA LYS A 119 2.12 18.69 18.56
C LYS A 119 1.08 19.22 19.55
N TYR A 120 -0.04 18.51 19.74
CA TYR A 120 -1.14 19.00 20.55
C TYR A 120 -1.54 18.00 21.66
N PRO A 121 -2.03 18.49 22.81
CA PRO A 121 -2.52 17.63 23.89
C PRO A 121 -3.66 16.70 23.43
N PRO A 122 -3.78 15.47 23.97
CA PRO A 122 -4.79 14.48 23.56
C PRO A 122 -6.23 14.99 23.50
N ARG A 123 -6.63 15.90 24.41
CA ARG A 123 -7.96 16.54 24.40
C ARG A 123 -8.31 17.27 23.10
N TYR A 124 -7.31 17.76 22.35
CA TYR A 124 -7.53 18.39 21.05
C TYR A 124 -7.56 17.37 19.91
N VAL A 125 -6.90 16.23 20.09
CA VAL A 125 -6.99 15.09 19.16
C VAL A 125 -8.38 14.48 19.20
N GLU A 126 -9.00 14.38 20.39
CA GLU A 126 -10.38 13.92 20.58
C GLU A 126 -11.43 14.86 19.98
N LEU A 127 -11.14 16.15 19.86
CA LEU A 127 -12.02 17.14 19.22
C LEU A 127 -11.96 17.09 17.69
N MET A 128 -10.90 16.50 17.13
CA MET A 128 -10.69 16.44 15.68
C MET A 128 -11.26 15.13 15.14
N GLY A 129 -12.24 15.24 14.23
CA GLY A 129 -12.99 14.07 13.76
C GLY A 129 -12.16 13.03 12.98
N TYR A 130 -11.02 13.43 12.40
CA TYR A 130 -10.14 12.55 11.62
C TYR A 130 -8.66 12.90 11.84
N GLN A 131 -7.80 11.89 11.74
CA GLN A 131 -6.35 11.96 11.79
C GLN A 131 -5.72 11.63 10.44
N GLU A 132 -4.45 11.99 10.26
CA GLU A 132 -3.69 11.60 9.07
C GLU A 132 -3.52 10.08 9.01
N GLY A 133 -3.84 9.48 7.87
CA GLY A 133 -3.90 8.04 7.69
C GLY A 133 -5.29 7.43 7.86
N ASP A 134 -6.24 8.14 8.48
CA ASP A 134 -7.59 7.61 8.64
C ASP A 134 -8.24 7.36 7.27
N THR A 135 -8.89 6.19 7.17
CA THR A 135 -9.71 5.84 6.02
C THR A 135 -11.15 6.30 6.27
N ALA A 136 -11.82 6.78 5.22
CA ALA A 136 -13.19 7.26 5.32
C ALA A 136 -13.91 7.11 3.97
N PHE A 137 -15.18 7.49 3.94
CA PHE A 137 -16.06 7.37 2.78
C PHE A 137 -16.75 8.70 2.50
N VAL A 138 -16.82 9.08 1.22
CA VAL A 138 -17.44 10.33 0.77
C VAL A 138 -18.52 10.03 -0.26
N LEU A 139 -19.67 10.70 -0.16
CA LEU A 139 -20.69 10.66 -1.20
C LEU A 139 -20.42 11.70 -2.27
N TYR A 140 -20.17 11.25 -3.50
CA TYR A 140 -19.91 12.13 -4.62
C TYR A 140 -20.58 11.61 -5.89
N LYS A 141 -21.38 12.45 -6.55
CA LYS A 141 -22.12 12.13 -7.78
C LYS A 141 -22.89 10.79 -7.71
N GLY A 142 -23.59 10.56 -6.60
CA GLY A 142 -24.40 9.36 -6.40
C GLY A 142 -23.60 8.08 -6.14
N LYS A 143 -22.32 8.18 -5.77
CA LYS A 143 -21.46 7.04 -5.45
C LYS A 143 -20.74 7.26 -4.13
N VAL A 144 -20.46 6.15 -3.45
CA VAL A 144 -19.58 6.12 -2.26
C VAL A 144 -18.15 5.96 -2.74
N ILE A 145 -17.27 6.87 -2.33
CA ILE A 145 -15.86 6.91 -2.70
C ILE A 145 -15.02 6.74 -1.44
N ASP A 146 -14.10 5.78 -1.50
CA ASP A 146 -13.13 5.50 -0.45
C ASP A 146 -12.02 6.57 -0.49
N VAL A 147 -11.70 7.16 0.66
CA VAL A 147 -10.70 8.21 0.79
C VAL A 147 -9.77 7.93 1.97
N VAL A 148 -8.57 8.52 1.91
CA VAL A 148 -7.59 8.53 2.99
C VAL A 148 -7.25 9.97 3.34
N VAL A 149 -7.18 10.27 4.63
CA VAL A 149 -6.74 11.58 5.10
C VAL A 149 -5.23 11.70 4.92
N THR A 150 -4.80 12.57 4.01
CA THR A 150 -3.37 12.81 3.73
C THR A 150 -2.88 14.13 4.32
N SER A 151 -3.81 14.94 4.84
CA SER A 151 -3.46 16.16 5.56
C SER A 151 -4.59 16.55 6.47
N VAL A 152 -4.23 16.97 7.66
CA VAL A 152 -5.12 17.49 8.69
C VAL A 152 -4.80 18.97 8.88
N PRO A 153 -5.81 19.83 9.10
CA PRO A 153 -5.57 21.27 9.22
C PRO A 153 -4.71 21.56 10.45
N ARG A 154 -4.00 22.68 10.49
CA ARG A 154 -3.20 23.11 11.67
C ARG A 154 -3.93 24.10 12.58
N SER A 155 -5.17 24.44 12.21
CA SER A 155 -6.04 25.37 12.93
C SER A 155 -7.50 25.00 12.68
N PRO A 156 -8.46 25.41 13.53
CA PRO A 156 -9.89 25.10 13.37
C PRO A 156 -10.49 25.59 12.05
N LYS A 157 -9.92 26.65 11.46
CA LYS A 157 -10.35 27.21 10.17
C LYS A 157 -9.69 26.54 8.96
N GLY A 158 -8.75 25.63 9.19
CA GLY A 158 -8.04 24.94 8.11
C GLY A 158 -8.91 23.88 7.44
N LYS A 159 -8.37 23.29 6.37
CA LYS A 159 -9.02 22.20 5.65
C LYS A 159 -8.27 20.89 5.82
N TYR A 160 -9.04 19.81 5.93
CA TYR A 160 -8.58 18.45 5.73
C TYR A 160 -8.38 18.19 4.24
N LYS A 161 -7.38 17.37 3.89
CA LYS A 161 -7.23 16.80 2.56
C LYS A 161 -7.53 15.31 2.60
N PHE A 162 -8.60 14.94 1.91
CA PHE A 162 -9.02 13.55 1.71
C PHE A 162 -8.65 13.11 0.29
N GLN A 163 -7.63 12.29 0.16
CA GLN A 163 -7.19 11.76 -1.14
C GLN A 163 -8.05 10.55 -1.53
N ILE A 164 -8.51 10.50 -2.77
CA ILE A 164 -9.27 9.35 -3.27
C ILE A 164 -8.37 8.11 -3.35
N VAL A 165 -8.80 7.02 -2.73
CA VAL A 165 -8.17 5.71 -2.88
C VAL A 165 -8.20 5.30 -4.36
N ASN A 166 -7.07 4.85 -4.89
CA ASN A 166 -6.90 4.55 -6.31
C ASN A 166 -7.02 5.75 -7.27
N GLY A 167 -7.05 6.98 -6.77
CA GLY A 167 -7.15 8.20 -7.57
C GLY A 167 -6.04 9.22 -7.28
N THR A 168 -5.87 10.17 -8.20
CA THR A 168 -4.95 11.32 -8.03
C THR A 168 -5.65 12.56 -7.46
N SER A 169 -6.98 12.60 -7.52
CA SER A 169 -7.78 13.70 -6.99
C SER A 169 -7.96 13.63 -5.47
N TYR A 170 -8.16 14.79 -4.86
CA TYR A 170 -8.46 14.93 -3.43
C TYR A 170 -9.62 15.90 -3.22
N PHE A 171 -10.24 15.79 -2.05
CA PHE A 171 -11.21 16.75 -1.54
C PHE A 171 -10.58 17.59 -0.43
N GLU A 172 -10.87 18.88 -0.45
CA GLU A 172 -10.53 19.80 0.63
C GLU A 172 -11.78 20.18 1.41
N ILE A 173 -11.82 19.84 2.71
CA ILE A 173 -13.02 19.92 3.52
C ILE A 173 -12.73 20.64 4.84
N THR A 174 -13.55 21.62 5.19
CA THR A 174 -13.51 22.30 6.49
C THR A 174 -14.22 21.46 7.56
N GLU A 175 -13.90 21.70 8.83
CA GLU A 175 -14.53 21.02 9.98
C GLU A 175 -16.07 21.00 9.89
N SER A 176 -16.68 22.13 9.54
CA SER A 176 -18.14 22.27 9.38
C SER A 176 -18.77 21.30 8.36
N LYS A 177 -17.99 20.81 7.40
CA LYS A 177 -18.42 19.90 6.34
C LYS A 177 -18.01 18.44 6.61
N LEU A 178 -17.34 18.13 7.72
CA LEU A 178 -16.96 16.76 8.08
C LEU A 178 -18.16 15.83 8.24
N LYS A 179 -19.35 16.35 8.56
CA LYS A 179 -20.60 15.55 8.62
C LYS A 179 -20.97 14.87 7.28
N SER A 180 -20.36 15.30 6.17
CA SER A 180 -20.51 14.66 4.85
C SER A 180 -19.51 13.51 4.59
N ILE A 181 -18.65 13.23 5.57
CA ILE A 181 -17.62 12.19 5.53
C ILE A 181 -17.96 11.13 6.56
N PHE A 182 -17.99 9.88 6.11
CA PHE A 182 -18.47 8.76 6.90
C PHE A 182 -17.31 7.86 7.27
N GLN A 183 -17.28 7.41 8.53
CA GLN A 183 -16.25 6.49 9.02
C GLN A 183 -16.44 5.07 8.48
N THR A 184 -17.66 4.69 8.10
CA THR A 184 -17.95 3.34 7.60
C THR A 184 -18.68 3.39 6.25
N ARG A 185 -18.40 2.41 5.40
CA ARG A 185 -19.04 2.30 4.08
C ARG A 185 -20.56 2.17 4.21
N LYS A 186 -21.01 1.34 5.17
CA LYS A 186 -22.42 1.10 5.46
C LYS A 186 -23.19 2.40 5.75
N THR A 187 -22.66 3.26 6.62
CA THR A 187 -23.32 4.54 6.94
C THR A 187 -23.36 5.49 5.75
N ALA A 188 -22.34 5.49 4.89
CA ALA A 188 -22.36 6.24 3.64
C ALA A 188 -23.44 5.73 2.67
N GLU A 189 -23.53 4.41 2.49
CA GLU A 189 -24.50 3.76 1.61
C GLU A 189 -25.95 3.96 2.10
N GLU A 190 -26.21 3.84 3.40
CA GLU A 190 -27.51 4.16 4.00
C GLU A 190 -27.93 5.61 3.73
N LYS A 191 -26.97 6.56 3.78
CA LYS A 191 -27.26 7.97 3.52
C LYS A 191 -27.46 8.27 2.03
N LEU A 192 -26.89 7.45 1.15
CA LEU A 192 -27.11 7.52 -0.30
C LEU A 192 -28.50 7.02 -0.68
N ASN A 193 -28.95 5.92 -0.07
CA ASN A 193 -30.24 5.28 -0.37
C ASN A 193 -31.45 6.04 0.24
N ASN A 194 -31.21 6.86 1.27
CA ASN A 194 -32.22 7.71 1.90
C ASN A 194 -32.30 9.14 1.32
N LYS A 195 -31.80 9.34 0.09
CA LYS A 195 -31.88 10.61 -0.67
C LYS A 195 -32.69 10.41 -1.94
#